data_AF-A0A7C2ZYM8-F1
#
_entry.id   AF-A0A7C2ZYM8-F1
#
_cell.length_a   1.000
_cell.length_b   1.000
_cell.length_c   1.000
_cell.angle_alpha   90.00
_cell.angle_beta   90.00
_cell.angle_gamma   90.00
#
_symmetry.space_group_name_H-M   'P 1'
#
loop_
_entity.id
_entity.type
_entity.pdbx_description
1 polymer ?
#
loop_
_entity_poly.entity_id
_entity_poly.type
_entity_poly.pdbx_seq_one_letter_code
_entity_poly.pdbx_strand_id
1 'polypeptide(L)'
;MGFFKLRKPAGMSDKEFYTVWQKEAEAALEAVKQGAIKAIWKVAGNPWVIAVLDVGVGDDIDHALQGLPIWKLGYQQIVESIDWIPLRPYENWAEDLKRLAAEAP
;
A
#
# COMPACT_ATOMS: atom_id res chain seq x y z
N MET A 1 -0.26 5.28 4.23
CA MET A 1 0.56 4.95 3.04
C MET A 1 1.31 3.66 3.31
N GLY A 2 1.31 2.73 2.37
CA GLY A 2 2.03 1.46 2.46
C GLY A 2 3.12 1.35 1.41
N PHE A 3 4.28 0.82 1.81
CA PHE A 3 5.34 0.36 0.92
C PHE A 3 5.32 -1.16 0.89
N PHE A 4 5.01 -1.72 -0.28
CA PHE A 4 4.89 -3.15 -0.49
C PHE A 4 6.10 -3.63 -1.27
N LYS A 5 7.03 -4.30 -0.59
CA LYS A 5 8.23 -4.86 -1.20
C LYS A 5 7.95 -6.31 -1.57
N LEU A 6 7.94 -6.62 -2.86
CA LEU A 6 7.76 -7.98 -3.34
C LEU A 6 9.10 -8.59 -3.70
N ARG A 7 9.19 -9.91 -3.57
CA ARG A 7 10.34 -10.69 -4.00
C ARG A 7 9.87 -12.01 -4.54
N LYS A 8 10.44 -12.42 -5.67
CA LYS A 8 10.21 -13.77 -6.20
C LYS A 8 10.93 -14.80 -5.32
N PRO A 9 10.22 -15.76 -4.71
CA PRO A 9 10.84 -16.81 -3.91
C PRO A 9 11.77 -17.71 -4.74
N ALA A 10 12.77 -18.31 -4.08
CA ALA A 10 13.58 -19.35 -4.69
C ALA A 10 12.71 -20.56 -5.06
N GLY A 11 12.85 -21.07 -6.29
CA GLY A 11 12.04 -22.18 -6.81
C GLY A 11 10.71 -21.77 -7.46
N MET A 12 10.27 -20.51 -7.32
CA MET A 12 9.11 -20.00 -8.05
C MET A 12 9.49 -19.60 -9.48
N SER A 13 8.68 -20.01 -10.46
CA SER A 13 8.87 -19.62 -11.86
C SER A 13 8.49 -18.16 -12.09
N ASP A 14 9.10 -17.51 -13.08
CA ASP A 14 8.75 -16.13 -13.44
C ASP A 14 7.29 -16.03 -13.90
N LYS A 15 6.82 -17.03 -14.68
CA LYS A 15 5.43 -17.12 -15.12
C LYS A 15 4.47 -17.10 -13.93
N GLU A 16 4.73 -17.92 -12.92
CA GLU A 16 3.90 -17.96 -11.72
C GLU A 16 3.92 -16.63 -10.96
N PHE A 17 5.10 -16.09 -10.68
CA PHE A 17 5.27 -14.80 -10.00
C PHE A 17 4.51 -13.67 -10.70
N TYR A 18 4.70 -13.51 -12.01
CA TYR A 18 4.03 -12.46 -12.77
C TYR A 18 2.53 -12.71 -12.95
N THR A 19 2.07 -13.97 -12.97
CA THR A 19 0.63 -14.28 -13.00
C THR A 19 -0.06 -13.84 -11.70
N VAL A 20 0.58 -14.07 -10.55
CA VAL A 20 0.05 -13.61 -9.26
C VAL A 20 0.07 -12.09 -9.20
N TRP A 21 1.19 -11.47 -9.57
CA TRP A 21 1.31 -10.00 -9.54
C TRP A 21 0.36 -9.32 -10.55
N GLN A 22 0.06 -9.94 -11.68
CA GLN A 22 -0.97 -9.46 -12.62
C GLN A 22 -2.35 -9.40 -11.95
N LYS A 23 -2.76 -10.50 -11.29
CA LYS A 23 -4.05 -10.55 -10.58
C LYS A 23 -4.11 -9.49 -9.48
N GLU A 24 -3.02 -9.32 -8.76
CA GLU A 24 -2.86 -8.29 -7.74
C GLU A 24 -3.04 -6.87 -8.33
N ALA A 25 -2.40 -6.60 -9.46
CA ALA A 25 -2.50 -5.32 -10.15
C ALA A 25 -3.94 -5.04 -10.63
N GLU A 26 -4.65 -6.04 -11.16
CA GLU A 26 -6.06 -5.91 -11.56
C GLU A 26 -6.95 -5.56 -10.36
N ALA A 27 -6.78 -6.25 -9.23
CA ALA A 27 -7.52 -5.98 -8.00
C ALA A 27 -7.21 -4.59 -7.42
N ALA A 28 -5.93 -4.20 -7.40
CA ALA A 28 -5.51 -2.89 -6.91
C ALA A 28 -6.05 -1.75 -7.79
N LEU A 29 -6.04 -1.89 -9.11
CA LEU A 29 -6.61 -0.90 -10.02
C LEU A 29 -8.13 -0.76 -9.85
N GLU A 30 -8.83 -1.85 -9.53
CA GLU A 30 -10.26 -1.78 -9.20
C GLU A 30 -10.50 -1.06 -7.88
N ALA A 31 -9.68 -1.32 -6.85
CA ALA A 31 -9.74 -0.60 -5.58
C ALA A 31 -9.43 0.90 -5.72
N VAL A 32 -8.59 1.29 -6.70
CA VAL A 32 -8.39 2.71 -7.06
C VAL A 32 -9.68 3.32 -7.61
N LYS A 33 -10.36 2.65 -8.55
CA LYS A 33 -11.63 3.14 -9.11
C LYS A 33 -12.72 3.29 -8.06
N GLN A 34 -12.73 2.39 -7.07
CA GLN A 34 -13.67 2.41 -5.95
C GLN A 34 -13.29 3.44 -4.86
N GLY A 35 -12.11 4.05 -4.96
CA GLY A 35 -11.67 5.11 -4.05
C GLY A 35 -11.05 4.62 -2.73
N ALA A 36 -10.92 3.31 -2.54
CA ALA A 36 -10.23 2.72 -1.38
C ALA A 36 -8.72 2.95 -1.43
N ILE A 37 -8.14 2.91 -2.64
CA ILE A 37 -6.76 3.34 -2.90
C ILE A 37 -6.80 4.72 -3.54
N LYS A 38 -6.31 5.75 -2.84
CA LYS A 38 -6.27 7.13 -3.35
C LYS A 38 -5.19 7.33 -4.40
N ALA A 39 -4.09 6.60 -4.28
CA ALA A 39 -3.04 6.62 -5.29
C ALA A 39 -2.16 5.37 -5.18
N ILE A 40 -1.58 4.95 -6.32
CA ILE A 40 -0.70 3.79 -6.40
C ILE A 40 0.38 4.02 -7.45
N TRP A 41 1.60 3.59 -7.15
CA TRP A 41 2.73 3.67 -8.06
C TRP A 41 3.58 2.42 -8.00
N LYS A 42 4.13 2.04 -9.16
CA LYS A 42 5.21 1.06 -9.26
C LYS A 42 6.54 1.75 -9.09
N VAL A 43 7.40 1.24 -8.22
CA VAL A 43 8.76 1.79 -8.03
C VAL A 43 9.66 1.35 -9.20
N ALA A 44 10.12 2.29 -10.02
CA ALA A 44 10.99 1.98 -11.16
C ALA A 44 12.24 1.21 -10.71
N GLY A 45 12.67 0.21 -11.50
CA GLY A 45 13.82 -0.64 -11.18
C GLY A 45 13.64 -1.68 -10.06
N ASN A 46 12.56 -1.60 -9.27
CA ASN A 46 12.32 -2.51 -8.15
C ASN A 46 10.96 -3.25 -8.28
N PRO A 47 10.84 -4.47 -7.73
CA PRO A 47 9.56 -5.18 -7.62
C PRO A 47 8.69 -4.64 -6.47
N TRP A 48 8.60 -3.32 -6.33
CA TRP A 48 7.90 -2.67 -5.21
C TRP A 48 6.73 -1.83 -5.70
N VAL A 49 5.75 -1.66 -4.81
CA VAL A 49 4.58 -0.81 -5.01
C VAL A 49 4.45 0.13 -3.82
N ILE A 50 4.08 1.37 -4.09
CA ILE A 50 3.72 2.35 -3.06
C ILE A 50 2.25 2.68 -3.25
N ALA A 51 1.45 2.60 -2.20
CA ALA A 51 0.04 2.96 -2.26
C ALA A 51 -0.39 3.84 -1.08
N VAL A 52 -1.29 4.78 -1.37
CA VAL A 52 -2.00 5.56 -0.38
C VAL A 52 -3.40 4.99 -0.27
N LEU A 53 -3.71 4.39 0.88
CA LEU A 53 -4.99 3.80 1.19
C LEU A 53 -5.79 4.75 2.08
N ASP A 54 -7.11 4.75 1.91
CA ASP A 54 -8.06 5.42 2.78
C ASP A 54 -8.72 4.37 3.67
N VAL A 55 -8.24 4.32 4.90
CA VAL A 55 -8.59 3.33 5.92
C VAL A 55 -8.90 4.08 7.21
N GLY A 56 -9.97 3.68 7.90
CA GLY A 56 -10.43 4.37 9.10
C GLY A 56 -9.65 3.95 10.34
N VAL A 57 -9.45 2.64 10.51
CA VAL A 57 -8.75 2.04 11.65
C VAL A 57 -7.75 0.98 11.21
N GLY A 58 -6.88 0.54 12.12
CA GLY A 58 -5.88 -0.50 11.85
C GLY A 58 -6.49 -1.79 11.28
N ASP A 59 -7.64 -2.21 11.80
CA ASP A 59 -8.32 -3.44 11.35
C ASP A 59 -8.71 -3.40 9.86
N ASP A 60 -9.00 -2.21 9.33
CA ASP A 60 -9.33 -2.04 7.91
C ASP A 60 -8.13 -2.38 7.01
N ILE A 61 -6.91 -2.19 7.52
CA ILE A 61 -5.68 -2.54 6.81
C ILE A 61 -5.60 -4.06 6.66
N ASP A 62 -5.78 -4.81 7.74
CA ASP A 62 -5.73 -6.26 7.70
C ASP A 62 -6.84 -6.83 6.80
N HIS A 63 -8.06 -6.31 6.91
CA HIS A 63 -9.15 -6.71 6.03
C HIS A 63 -8.85 -6.41 4.54
N ALA A 64 -8.27 -5.24 4.24
CA ALA A 64 -7.88 -4.90 2.88
C ALA A 64 -6.81 -5.87 2.36
N LEU A 65 -5.77 -6.17 3.15
CA LEU A 65 -4.71 -7.10 2.77
C LEU A 65 -5.23 -8.52 2.51
N GLN A 66 -6.09 -9.04 3.41
CA GLN A 66 -6.71 -10.36 3.23
C GLN A 66 -7.66 -10.41 2.02
N GLY A 67 -8.14 -9.24 1.57
CA GLY A 67 -8.93 -9.08 0.36
C GLY A 67 -8.14 -9.30 -0.93
N LEU A 68 -6.82 -9.12 -0.89
CA LEU A 68 -5.96 -9.13 -2.07
C LEU A 68 -5.63 -10.53 -2.58
N PRO A 69 -5.49 -10.72 -3.91
CA PRO A 69 -5.13 -12.00 -4.51
C PRO A 69 -3.91 -12.70 -3.90
N ILE A 70 -2.83 -11.97 -3.60
CA ILE A 70 -1.62 -12.54 -2.99
C ILE A 70 -1.93 -13.28 -1.67
N TRP A 71 -2.83 -12.75 -0.84
CA TRP A 71 -3.22 -13.38 0.43
C TRP A 71 -4.23 -14.51 0.20
N LYS A 72 -5.28 -14.26 -0.59
CA LYS A 72 -6.34 -15.24 -0.87
C LYS A 72 -5.84 -16.52 -1.51
N LEU A 73 -4.82 -16.41 -2.35
CA LEU A 73 -4.26 -17.53 -3.11
C LEU A 73 -3.09 -18.21 -2.38
N GLY A 74 -2.75 -17.80 -1.16
CA GLY A 74 -1.66 -18.41 -0.39
C GLY A 74 -0.26 -18.10 -0.94
N TYR A 75 -0.09 -16.90 -1.51
CA TYR A 75 1.18 -16.42 -2.08
C TYR A 75 1.87 -15.39 -1.19
N GLN A 76 1.60 -15.36 0.13
CA GLN A 76 2.18 -14.36 1.04
C GLN A 76 3.71 -14.35 1.03
N GLN A 77 4.37 -15.47 0.70
CA GLN A 77 5.82 -15.57 0.52
C GLN A 77 6.39 -14.66 -0.58
N ILE A 78 5.55 -14.12 -1.47
CA ILE A 78 5.94 -13.11 -2.46
C ILE A 78 6.17 -11.74 -1.79
N VAL A 79 5.57 -11.48 -0.64
CA VAL A 79 5.70 -10.22 0.10
C VAL A 79 6.90 -10.33 1.02
N GLU A 80 7.96 -9.59 0.72
CA GLU A 80 9.16 -9.53 1.55
C GLU A 80 8.93 -8.66 2.79
N SER A 81 8.30 -7.49 2.60
CA SER A 81 7.90 -6.64 3.72
C SER A 81 6.79 -5.67 3.34
N ILE A 82 6.06 -5.20 4.36
CA ILE A 82 5.12 -4.07 4.26
C ILE A 82 5.47 -3.05 5.32
N ASP A 83 5.78 -1.83 4.90
CA ASP A 83 6.02 -0.71 5.81
C ASP A 83 4.84 0.26 5.75
N TRP A 84 4.27 0.59 6.91
CA TRP A 84 3.13 1.51 7.03
C TRP A 84 3.57 2.87 7.58
N ILE A 85 3.18 3.93 6.87
CA ILE A 85 3.32 5.32 7.32
C ILE A 85 1.93 5.93 7.45
N PRO A 86 1.45 6.24 8.67
CA PRO A 86 0.21 6.98 8.87
C PRO A 86 0.33 8.38 8.24
N LEU A 87 -0.68 8.75 7.47
CA LEU A 87 -0.78 10.10 6.90
C LEU A 87 -1.93 10.83 7.58
N ARG A 88 -1.73 12.11 7.88
CA ARG A 88 -2.79 13.03 8.32
C ARG A 88 -2.94 14.17 7.31
N PRO A 89 -4.14 14.79 7.20
CA PRO A 89 -4.33 15.96 6.36
C PRO A 89 -3.31 17.06 6.69
N TYR A 90 -2.71 17.65 5.65
CA TYR A 90 -1.69 18.69 5.81
C TYR A 90 -2.32 20.00 6.30
N GLU A 91 -3.59 20.24 5.98
CA GLU A 91 -4.39 21.37 6.45
C GLU A 91 -4.43 21.43 7.97
N ASN A 92 -4.56 20.28 8.64
CA ASN A 92 -4.51 20.23 10.10
C ASN A 92 -3.15 20.70 10.64
N TRP A 93 -2.06 20.32 9.96
CA TRP A 93 -0.72 20.80 10.33
C TRP A 93 -0.53 22.29 10.03
N ALA A 94 -1.09 22.78 8.93
CA ALA A 94 -1.07 24.20 8.61
C ALA A 94 -1.80 25.05 9.66
N GLU A 95 -2.90 24.55 10.24
CA GLU A 95 -3.56 25.20 11.38
C GLU A 95 -2.71 25.13 12.66
N ASP A 96 -2.12 23.96 12.96
CA ASP A 96 -1.20 23.81 14.11
C ASP A 96 -0.04 24.81 14.02
N LEU A 97 0.51 25.03 12.81
CA LEU A 97 1.60 25.98 12.58
C LEU A 97 1.21 27.43 12.90
N LYS A 98 -0.02 27.86 12.65
CA LYS A 98 -0.47 29.23 13.01
C LYS A 98 -0.42 29.44 14.52
N ARG A 99 -0.88 28.44 15.28
CA ARG A 99 -0.83 28.46 16.75
C ARG A 99 0.61 28.49 17.25
N LEU A 100 1.46 27.60 16.73
CA LEU A 100 2.86 27.52 17.12
C LEU A 100 3.64 28.81 16.78
N ALA A 101 3.36 29.44 15.63
CA ALA A 101 3.99 30.70 15.26
C ALA A 101 3.57 31.86 16.17
N ALA A 102 2.33 31.86 16.68
CA ALA A 102 1.85 32.88 17.62
C ALA A 102 2.37 32.68 19.05
N GLU A 103 2.70 31.45 19.43
CA GLU A 103 3.28 31.07 20.73
C GLU A 103 4.82 31.08 20.73
N ALA A 104 5.46 31.31 19.58
CA ALA A 104 6.90 31.34 19.45
C ALA A 104 7.48 32.61 20.12
N PRO A 105 8.59 32.50 20.88
CA PRO A 105 9.19 33.60 21.63
C PRO A 105 9.84 34.68 20.75
#